data_AF-A0A932PY36-F1
#
_entry.id   AF-A0A932PY36-F1
#
_cell.length_a   1.000
_cell.length_b   1.000
_cell.length_c   1.000
_cell.angle_alpha   90.00
_cell.angle_beta   90.00
_cell.angle_gamma   90.00
#
_symmetry.space_group_name_H-M   'P 1'
#
loop_
_entity.id
_entity.type
_entity.pdbx_description
1 polymer ?
#
loop_
_entity_poly.entity_id
_entity_poly.type
_entity_poly.pdbx_seq_one_letter_code
_entity_poly.pdbx_strand_id
1 'polypeptide(L)' 'MNPEAGLAWFRIALFISLTSGALILFQKPDTAEFIISVTSLVIGLIFIALIALIVRRNN' A
#
# COMPACT_ATOMS: atom_id res chain seq x y z
N MET A 1 20.28 -3.74 2.29
CA MET A 1 19.05 -4.47 1.91
C MET A 1 19.36 -5.27 0.66
N ASN A 2 18.90 -6.53 0.56
CA ASN A 2 18.89 -7.21 -0.74
C ASN A 2 17.94 -6.42 -1.67
N PRO A 3 18.40 -5.84 -2.79
CA PRO A 3 17.57 -5.04 -3.69
C PRO A 3 16.31 -5.79 -4.14
N GLU A 4 16.41 -7.10 -4.32
CA GLU A 4 15.29 -7.95 -4.74
C GLU A 4 14.19 -8.02 -3.67
N ALA A 5 14.57 -8.08 -2.39
CA ALA A 5 13.61 -8.07 -1.29
C ALA A 5 12.87 -6.72 -1.21
N GLY A 6 13.57 -5.60 -1.39
CA GLY A 6 12.95 -4.28 -1.43
C GLY A 6 11.94 -4.12 -2.57
N LEU A 7 12.29 -4.63 -3.76
CA LEU A 7 11.40 -4.64 -4.92
C LEU A 7 10.17 -5.53 -4.71
N ALA A 8 10.34 -6.71 -4.10
CA ALA A 8 9.23 -7.61 -3.79
C ALA A 8 8.23 -6.95 -2.82
N TRP A 9 8.73 -6.37 -1.73
CA TRP A 9 7.88 -5.66 -0.76
C TRP A 9 7.19 -4.44 -1.36
N PHE A 10 7.88 -3.70 -2.24
CA PHE A 10 7.28 -2.58 -2.96
C PHE A 10 6.11 -3.02 -3.85
N ARG A 11 6.28 -4.12 -4.60
CA ARG A 11 5.22 -4.69 -5.46
C ARG A 11 4.01 -5.13 -4.64
N ILE A 12 4.23 -5.77 -3.50
CA ILE A 12 3.16 -6.19 -2.58
C ILE A 12 2.41 -4.96 -2.05
N ALA A 13 3.13 -3.95 -1.56
CA ALA A 13 2.52 -2.73 -1.05
C ALA A 13 1.72 -1.98 -2.13
N LEU A 14 2.23 -1.93 -3.36
CA LEU A 14 1.53 -1.41 -4.53
C LEU A 14 0.25 -2.18 -4.83
N PHE A 15 0.33 -3.51 -4.86
CA PHE A 15 -0.82 -4.37 -5.15
C PHE A 15 -1.92 -4.18 -4.11
N ILE A 16 -1.57 -4.18 -2.83
CA ILE A 16 -2.52 -3.93 -1.73
C ILE A 16 -3.15 -2.56 -1.91
N SER A 17 -2.34 -1.51 -2.08
CA SER A 17 -2.84 -0.14 -2.22
C SER A 17 -3.79 0.02 -3.40
N LEU A 18 -3.42 -0.51 -4.58
CA LEU A 18 -4.26 -0.43 -5.77
C LEU A 18 -5.57 -1.20 -5.61
N THR A 19 -5.51 -2.41 -5.05
CA THR A 19 -6.69 -3.26 -4.86
C THR A 19 -7.63 -2.65 -3.84
N SER A 20 -7.12 -2.18 -2.70
CA SER A 20 -7.91 -1.48 -1.67
C SER A 20 -8.52 -0.20 -2.22
N GLY A 21 -7.74 0.60 -2.97
CA GLY A 21 -8.22 1.81 -3.64
C GLY A 21 -9.35 1.54 -4.63
N ALA A 22 -9.23 0.47 -5.43
CA ALA A 22 -10.28 0.04 -6.35
C ALA A 22 -11.54 -0.41 -5.60
N LEU A 23 -11.41 -1.22 -4.54
CA LEU A 23 -12.54 -1.74 -3.77
C LEU A 23 -13.37 -0.63 -3.11
N ILE A 24 -12.72 0.44 -2.63
CA ILE A 24 -13.39 1.60 -2.03
C ILE A 24 -14.44 2.22 -2.97
N LEU A 25 -14.20 2.21 -4.29
CA LEU A 25 -15.13 2.76 -5.27
C LEU A 25 -16.43 1.95 -5.43
N PHE A 26 -16.42 0.67 -5.03
CA PHE A 26 -17.56 -0.23 -5.14
C PHE A 26 -18.24 -0.52 -3.80
N GLN A 27 -17.62 -0.13 -2.69
CA GLN A 27 -18.13 -0.35 -1.35
C GLN A 27 -19.07 0.78 -0.91
N LYS A 28 -20.09 0.43 -0.13
CA LYS A 28 -20.98 1.42 0.48
C LYS A 28 -20.24 2.12 1.63
N PRO A 29 -20.33 3.45 1.73
CA PRO A 29 -19.91 4.19 2.92
C PRO A 29 -20.58 3.63 4.18
N ASP A 30 -19.92 3.80 5.33
CA ASP A 30 -20.39 3.35 6.66
C ASP A 30 -20.49 1.83 6.87
N THR A 31 -19.82 1.05 6.02
CA THR A 31 -19.67 -0.40 6.22
C THR A 31 -18.31 -0.74 6.81
N ALA A 32 -18.25 -1.85 7.56
CA ALA A 32 -16.98 -2.37 8.05
C ALA A 32 -15.98 -2.65 6.91
N GLU A 33 -16.49 -3.12 5.76
CA GLU A 33 -15.71 -3.38 4.56
C GLU A 33 -15.00 -2.11 4.05
N PHE A 34 -15.73 -0.99 3.97
CA PHE A 34 -15.20 0.30 3.56
C PHE A 34 -14.08 0.78 4.50
N ILE A 35 -14.30 0.70 5.81
CA ILE A 35 -13.29 1.12 6.81
C ILE A 35 -12.01 0.30 6.68
N ILE A 36 -12.13 -1.02 6.50
CA ILE A 36 -10.99 -1.92 6.35
C ILE A 36 -10.23 -1.61 5.05
N SER A 37 -10.93 -1.38 3.95
CA SER A 37 -10.30 -1.02 2.67
C SER A 37 -9.56 0.31 2.76
N VAL A 38 -10.17 1.33 3.36
CA VAL A 38 -9.53 2.64 3.59
C VAL A 38 -8.28 2.49 4.46
N THR A 39 -8.38 1.74 5.57
CA THR A 39 -7.24 1.52 6.48
C THR A 39 -6.11 0.77 5.78
N SER A 40 -6.45 -0.26 4.99
CA SER A 40 -5.48 -1.04 4.22
C SER A 40 -4.79 -0.19 3.14
N LEU A 41 -5.54 0.70 2.48
CA LEU A 41 -4.98 1.66 1.53
C LEU A 41 -3.98 2.60 2.22
N VAL A 42 -4.32 3.15 3.38
CA VAL A 42 -3.42 4.02 4.16
C VAL A 42 -2.14 3.29 4.55
N ILE A 43 -2.25 2.07 5.06
CA ILE A 43 -1.08 1.24 5.43
C ILE A 43 -0.21 0.95 4.21
N GLY A 44 -0.81 0.58 3.07
CA GLY A 44 -0.11 0.33 1.83
C GLY A 44 0.67 1.56 1.34
N LEU A 45 0.05 2.74 1.37
CA LEU A 45 0.70 4.00 1.00
C LEU A 45 1.85 4.35 1.94
N ILE A 46 1.72 4.12 3.24
CA ILE A 46 2.81 4.31 4.21
C ILE A 46 3.98 3.40 3.87
N PHE A 47 3.74 2.12 3.57
CA PHE A 47 4.82 1.21 3.18
C PHE A 47 5.52 1.64 1.90
N ILE A 48 4.78 2.03 0.87
CA ILE A 48 5.33 2.56 -0.38
C ILE A 48 6.22 3.77 -0.08
N ALA A 49 5.74 4.73 0.73
CA ALA A 49 6.48 5.92 1.11
C ALA A 49 7.77 5.57 1.87
N LEU A 50 7.72 4.66 2.83
CA LEU A 50 8.88 4.20 3.59
C LEU A 50 9.93 3.54 2.69
N ILE A 51 9.51 2.63 1.82
CA ILE A 51 10.43 1.96 0.88
C ILE A 51 11.05 2.99 -0.07
N ALA A 52 10.26 3.91 -0.61
CA ALA A 52 10.75 4.98 -1.47
C ALA A 52 11.76 5.89 -0.76
N LEU A 53 11.51 6.26 0.50
CA LEU A 53 12.43 7.06 1.31
C LEU A 53 13.74 6.32 1.59
N ILE A 54 13.68 5.03 1.92
CA ILE A 54 14.87 4.21 2.18
C ILE A 54 15.71 4.08 0.91
N VAL A 55 15.09 3.77 -0.23
CA VAL A 55 15.78 3.69 -1.53
C VAL A 55 16.41 5.03 -1.89
N ARG A 56 15.67 6.14 -1.70
CA ARG A 56 16.19 7.49 -1.99
C ARG A 56 17.37 7.89 -1.12
N ARG A 57 17.40 7.49 0.15
CA ARG A 57 18.52 7.77 1.06
C ARG A 57 19.76 6.91 0.80
N ASN A 58 19.57 5.77 0.14
CA ASN A 58 20.62 4.80 -0.12
C ASN A 58 21.21 4.91 -1.54
N ASN A 59 20.74 5.90 -2.32
CA ASN A 59 21.31 6.41 -3.57
C ASN A 59 22.01 7.74 -3.30
#